data_AF-A0A484HMY8-F1
#
_entry.id   AF-A0A484HMY8-F1
#
_cell.length_a   1.000
_cell.length_b   1.000
_cell.length_c   1.000
_cell.angle_alpha   90.00
_cell.angle_beta   90.00
_cell.angle_gamma   90.00
#
_symmetry.space_group_name_H-M   'P 1'
#
loop_
_entity.id
_entity.type
_entity.pdbx_description
1 polymer ?
#
loop_
_entity_poly.entity_id
_entity_poly.type
_entity_poly.pdbx_seq_one_letter_code
_entity_poly.pdbx_strand_id
1 'polypeptide(L)'
;MPKQPHKRLNKYFWDGQTHLTEPFRLRRIIEYASFPDLLLYPFDDLKRNISSIDIEKLRTSEKRKEFIKILRPFIHSSDDWEEAVMKMTNIRKEGATSST
;
A
#
# COMPACT_ATOMS: atom_id res chain seq x y z
N MET A 1 7.84 -17.87 -7.89
CA MET A 1 6.90 -17.26 -8.86
C MET A 1 6.14 -16.15 -8.15
N PRO A 2 5.92 -14.98 -8.79
CA PRO A 2 5.10 -13.93 -8.20
C PRO A 2 3.70 -14.50 -7.92
N LYS A 3 3.17 -14.28 -6.71
CA LYS A 3 1.82 -14.72 -6.36
C LYS A 3 0.83 -13.96 -7.24
N GLN A 4 -0.11 -14.67 -7.84
CA GLN A 4 -1.20 -14.02 -8.58
C GLN A 4 -2.01 -13.18 -7.58
N PRO A 5 -2.31 -11.90 -7.89
CA PRO A 5 -3.14 -11.08 -7.02
C PRO A 5 -4.53 -11.68 -6.86
N HIS A 6 -5.16 -11.41 -5.72
CA HIS A 6 -6.53 -11.88 -5.45
C HIS A 6 -7.47 -11.52 -6.61
N LYS A 7 -8.33 -12.44 -7.09
CA LYS A 7 -9.18 -12.25 -8.28
C LYS A 7 -9.97 -10.94 -8.29
N ARG A 8 -10.38 -10.46 -7.11
CA ARG A 8 -11.06 -9.16 -6.92
C ARG A 8 -10.26 -7.95 -7.41
N LEU A 9 -8.94 -8.04 -7.47
CA LEU A 9 -8.05 -6.97 -7.90
C LEU A 9 -7.98 -6.83 -9.43
N ASN A 10 -8.45 -7.83 -10.17
CA ASN A 10 -8.41 -7.87 -11.63
C ASN A 10 -9.08 -6.64 -12.28
N LYS A 11 -10.11 -6.09 -11.63
CA LYS A 11 -10.84 -4.89 -12.08
C LYS A 11 -9.98 -3.62 -12.13
N TYR A 12 -8.81 -3.61 -11.50
CA TYR A 12 -7.86 -2.48 -11.49
C TYR A 12 -6.82 -2.54 -12.63
N PHE A 13 -6.86 -3.60 -13.43
CA PHE A 13 -5.94 -3.85 -14.55
C PHE A 13 -6.73 -3.93 -15.87
N TRP A 14 -7.45 -2.84 -16.20
CA TRP A 14 -8.35 -2.77 -17.36
C TRP A 14 -7.62 -2.81 -18.72
N ASP A 15 -6.33 -2.57 -18.71
CA ASP A 15 -5.40 -2.61 -19.84
C ASP A 15 -4.80 -4.00 -20.08
N GLY A 16 -5.22 -5.00 -19.29
CA GLY A 16 -4.68 -6.36 -19.32
C GLY A 16 -3.70 -6.63 -18.18
N GLN A 17 -3.39 -7.91 -17.94
CA GLN A 17 -2.53 -8.35 -16.83
C GLN A 17 -1.17 -8.88 -17.30
N THR A 18 -1.03 -9.09 -18.60
CA THR A 18 0.17 -9.58 -19.28
C THR A 18 1.27 -8.52 -19.24
N HIS A 19 2.49 -8.95 -18.89
CA HIS A 19 3.71 -8.12 -18.88
C HIS A 19 3.73 -6.91 -17.92
N LEU A 20 2.77 -6.81 -16.99
CA LEU A 20 2.82 -5.78 -15.95
C LEU A 20 3.91 -6.10 -14.92
N THR A 21 4.83 -5.17 -14.70
CA THR A 21 5.85 -5.27 -13.65
C THR A 21 5.23 -5.16 -12.26
N GLU A 22 5.84 -5.76 -11.24
CA GLU A 22 5.33 -5.68 -9.86
C GLU A 22 5.17 -4.22 -9.35
N PRO A 23 6.13 -3.30 -9.57
CA PRO A 23 5.96 -1.90 -9.19
C PRO A 23 4.78 -1.23 -9.90
N PHE A 24 4.56 -1.54 -11.18
CA PHE A 24 3.41 -1.01 -11.91
C PHE A 24 2.10 -1.53 -11.33
N ARG A 25 2.03 -2.83 -10.98
CA ARG A 25 0.85 -3.40 -10.33
C ARG A 25 0.57 -2.72 -9.00
N LEU A 26 1.59 -2.57 -8.14
CA LEU A 26 1.46 -1.88 -6.87
C LEU A 26 0.98 -0.44 -7.06
N ARG A 27 1.58 0.29 -8.00
CA ARG A 27 1.16 1.66 -8.35
C ARG A 27 -0.34 1.72 -8.66
N ARG A 28 -0.84 0.84 -9.53
CA ARG A 28 -2.25 0.80 -9.93
C ARG A 28 -3.16 0.53 -8.75
N ILE A 29 -2.77 -0.41 -7.89
CA ILE A 29 -3.51 -0.71 -6.67
C ILE A 29 -3.57 0.49 -5.74
N ILE A 30 -2.45 1.18 -5.51
CA ILE A 30 -2.45 2.39 -4.68
C ILE A 30 -3.31 3.49 -5.33
N GLU A 31 -3.23 3.69 -6.64
CA GLU A 31 -3.96 4.76 -7.33
C GLU A 31 -5.48 4.54 -7.33
N TYR A 32 -5.93 3.30 -7.62
CA TYR A 32 -7.31 3.02 -8.00
C TYR A 32 -8.07 2.10 -7.04
N ALA A 33 -7.40 1.33 -6.18
CA ALA A 33 -8.09 0.35 -5.35
C ALA A 33 -8.99 1.02 -4.31
N SER A 34 -10.13 0.40 -3.98
CA SER A 34 -10.86 0.76 -2.76
C SER A 34 -9.98 0.47 -1.55
N PHE A 35 -10.19 1.11 -0.41
CA PHE A 35 -9.39 0.81 0.78
C PHE A 35 -9.46 -0.68 1.20
N PRO A 36 -10.63 -1.33 1.21
CA PRO A 36 -10.68 -2.78 1.45
C PRO A 36 -9.91 -3.60 0.42
N ASP A 37 -9.96 -3.23 -0.87
CA ASP A 37 -9.23 -3.96 -1.91
C ASP A 37 -7.71 -3.70 -1.85
N LEU A 38 -7.25 -2.54 -1.37
CA LEU A 38 -5.83 -2.27 -1.12
C LEU A 38 -5.23 -3.29 -0.14
N LEU A 39 -5.96 -3.62 0.93
CA LEU A 39 -5.53 -4.59 1.94
C LEU A 39 -5.52 -6.04 1.44
N LEU A 40 -6.15 -6.33 0.30
CA LEU A 40 -6.08 -7.65 -0.36
C LEU A 40 -4.83 -7.82 -1.23
N TYR A 41 -4.06 -6.75 -1.44
CA TYR A 41 -2.81 -6.85 -2.19
C TYR A 41 -1.76 -7.62 -1.37
N PRO A 42 -1.02 -8.58 -1.96
CA PRO A 42 -0.05 -9.37 -1.21
C PRO A 42 0.97 -8.49 -0.50
N PHE A 43 1.04 -8.63 0.83
CA PHE A 43 1.90 -7.76 1.65
C PHE A 43 3.39 -7.93 1.32
N ASP A 44 3.83 -9.16 1.02
CA ASP A 44 5.20 -9.42 0.54
C ASP A 44 5.52 -8.59 -0.72
N ASP A 45 4.57 -8.47 -1.65
CA ASP A 45 4.74 -7.73 -2.90
C ASP A 45 4.77 -6.22 -2.64
N LEU A 46 3.92 -5.74 -1.71
CA LEU A 46 3.97 -4.36 -1.23
C LEU A 46 5.35 -4.05 -0.64
N LYS A 47 5.83 -4.88 0.29
CA LYS A 47 7.10 -4.70 1.01
C LYS A 47 8.30 -4.61 0.06
N ARG A 48 8.34 -5.48 -0.95
CA ARG A 48 9.41 -5.47 -1.97
C ARG A 48 9.38 -4.24 -2.87
N ASN A 49 8.19 -3.74 -3.21
CA ASN A 49 8.05 -2.74 -4.28
C ASN A 49 7.80 -1.31 -3.78
N ILE A 50 7.31 -1.10 -2.55
CA ILE A 50 6.90 0.22 -2.05
C ILE A 50 8.02 1.25 -2.08
N SER A 51 9.27 0.82 -1.90
CA SER A 51 10.43 1.71 -1.92
C SER A 51 10.70 2.33 -3.30
N SER A 52 10.26 1.67 -4.37
CA SER A 52 10.40 2.15 -5.76
C SER A 52 9.28 3.09 -6.21
N ILE A 53 8.23 3.24 -5.40
CA ILE A 53 7.08 4.07 -5.74
C ILE A 53 7.35 5.53 -5.36
N ASP A 54 7.35 6.41 -6.36
CA ASP A 54 7.32 7.85 -6.16
C ASP A 54 5.88 8.28 -5.79
N ILE A 55 5.65 8.45 -4.49
CA ILE A 55 4.32 8.72 -3.92
C ILE A 55 3.75 10.07 -4.43
N GLU A 56 4.61 11.06 -4.70
CA GLU A 56 4.14 12.38 -5.14
C GLU A 56 3.52 12.32 -6.54
N LYS A 57 3.98 11.39 -7.38
CA LYS A 57 3.52 11.21 -8.77
C LYS A 57 2.30 10.31 -8.91
N LEU A 58 1.73 9.81 -7.79
CA LEU A 58 0.55 8.96 -7.82
C LEU A 58 -0.70 9.76 -8.19
N ARG A 59 -1.51 9.20 -9.10
CA ARG A 59 -2.80 9.75 -9.54
C ARG A 59 -3.91 9.42 -8.54
N THR A 60 -3.82 9.94 -7.32
CA THR A 60 -4.79 9.70 -6.24
C THR A 60 -4.89 10.91 -5.31
N SER A 61 -5.78 10.84 -4.31
CA SER A 61 -5.99 11.94 -3.36
C SER A 61 -4.80 12.18 -2.44
N GLU A 62 -4.62 13.42 -1.99
CA GLU A 62 -3.56 13.78 -1.04
C GLU A 62 -3.67 13.00 0.28
N LYS A 63 -4.88 12.76 0.77
CA LYS A 63 -5.12 11.91 1.96
C LYS A 63 -4.58 10.49 1.77
N ARG A 64 -4.72 9.90 0.58
CA ARG A 64 -4.17 8.57 0.30
C ARG A 64 -2.65 8.62 0.21
N LYS A 65 -2.08 9.64 -0.45
CA LYS A 65 -0.61 9.82 -0.48
C LYS A 65 -0.05 9.92 0.94
N GLU A 66 -0.67 10.73 1.79
CA GLU A 66 -0.31 10.88 3.20
C GLU A 66 -0.40 9.54 3.95
N PHE A 67 -1.49 8.80 3.79
CA PHE A 67 -1.62 7.45 4.37
C PHE A 67 -0.45 6.55 3.98
N ILE A 68 -0.10 6.48 2.68
CA ILE A 68 1.02 5.65 2.21
C ILE A 68 2.37 6.16 2.74
N LYS A 69 2.60 7.48 2.80
CA LYS A 69 3.81 8.08 3.37
C LYS A 69 3.99 7.69 4.83
N ILE A 70 2.91 7.77 5.62
CA ILE A 70 2.92 7.44 7.05
C ILE A 70 3.05 5.93 7.25
N LEU A 71 2.40 5.11 6.42
CA LEU A 71 2.48 3.66 6.53
C LEU A 71 3.86 3.11 6.15
N ARG A 72 4.54 3.73 5.17
CA ARG A 72 5.78 3.23 4.54
C ARG A 72 6.88 2.78 5.52
N PRO A 73 7.21 3.51 6.60
CA PRO A 73 8.22 3.08 7.57
C PRO A 73 7.87 1.76 8.27
N PHE A 74 6.58 1.46 8.45
CA PHE A 74 6.10 0.27 9.17
C PHE A 74 5.99 -0.96 8.27
N ILE A 75 5.94 -0.78 6.95
CA ILE A 75 5.86 -1.89 6.00
C ILE A 75 7.11 -2.78 6.10
N HIS A 76 8.30 -2.18 6.25
CA HIS A 76 9.56 -2.93 6.29
C HIS A 76 9.74 -3.73 7.58
N SER A 77 9.20 -3.22 8.69
CA SER A 77 9.32 -3.85 10.01
C SER A 77 8.15 -4.76 10.37
N SER A 78 7.19 -4.99 9.47
CA SER A 78 6.00 -5.82 9.71
C SER A 78 5.95 -7.02 8.76
N ASP A 79 5.16 -8.01 9.14
CA ASP A 79 4.96 -9.26 8.41
C ASP A 79 3.66 -9.26 7.59
N ASP A 80 2.67 -8.44 7.99
CA ASP A 80 1.41 -8.28 7.27
C ASP A 80 0.81 -6.86 7.37
N TRP A 81 -0.35 -6.69 6.71
CA TRP A 81 -1.11 -5.43 6.71
C TRP A 81 -1.62 -5.02 8.09
N GLU A 82 -2.10 -5.98 8.88
CA GLU A 82 -2.70 -5.70 10.19
C GLU A 82 -1.64 -5.13 11.13
N GLU A 83 -0.49 -5.78 11.19
CA GLU A 83 0.64 -5.34 12.00
C GLU A 83 1.16 -3.96 11.57
N ALA A 84 1.30 -3.73 10.25
CA ALA A 84 1.76 -2.43 9.74
C ALA A 84 0.80 -1.29 10.11
N VAL A 85 -0.52 -1.52 10.02
CA VAL A 85 -1.55 -0.53 10.39
C VAL A 85 -1.60 -0.32 11.91
N MET A 86 -1.44 -1.38 12.70
CA MET A 86 -1.39 -1.30 14.16
C MET A 86 -0.18 -0.47 14.64
N LYS A 87 1.02 -0.72 14.11
CA LYS A 87 2.22 0.09 14.42
C LYS A 87 2.02 1.56 14.05
N MET A 88 1.44 1.82 12.88
CA MET A 88 1.13 3.17 12.41
C MET A 88 0.19 3.93 13.37
N THR A 89 -0.84 3.25 13.88
CA THR A 89 -1.85 3.88 14.75
C THR A 89 -1.40 4.05 16.19
N ASN A 90 -0.54 3.17 16.71
CA ASN A 90 0.00 3.28 18.07
C ASN A 90 0.90 4.52 18.23
N ILE A 91 1.70 4.88 17.22
CA ILE A 91 2.50 6.12 17.26
C ILE A 91 1.63 7.37 17.30
N ARG A 92 0.47 7.36 16.65
CA ARG A 92 -0.48 8.48 16.73
C ARG A 92 -1.06 8.65 18.14
N LYS A 93 -1.16 7.58 18.93
CA LYS A 93 -1.59 7.68 20.33
C LYS A 93 -0.52 8.33 21.19
N GLU A 94 0.75 7.94 21.02
CA GLU A 94 1.88 8.48 21.80
C GLU A 94 2.19 9.95 21.46
N GLY A 95 2.04 10.35 20.20
CA GLY A 95 2.17 11.75 19.78
C GLY A 95 1.02 12.65 20.27
N ALA A 96 -0.18 12.11 20.44
CA ALA A 96 -1.34 12.84 20.94
C ALA A 96 -1.29 13.07 22.47
N THR A 97 -0.64 12.20 23.23
CA THR A 97 -0.48 12.34 24.69
C THR A 97 0.70 13.24 25.11
N SER A 98 1.57 13.60 24.17
CA SER A 98 2.76 14.42 24.42
C SER A 98 2.54 15.92 24.16
N SER A 99 1.32 16.32 23.81
CA SER A 99 0.90 17.72 23.62
C SER A 99 -0.06 18.14 24.74
N THR A 100 0.44 18.24 25.97
CA THR A 100 -0.27 18.90 27.08
C THR A 100 0.73 19.68 27.94
#